data_AF-A0AAV0AAB4-F1
#
_entry.id   AF-A0AAV0AAB4-F1
#
_cell.length_a   1.000
_cell.length_b   1.000
_cell.length_c   1.000
_cell.angle_alpha   90.00
_cell.angle_beta   90.00
_cell.angle_gamma   90.00
#
_symmetry.space_group_name_H-M   'P 1'
#
loop_
_entity.id
_entity.type
_entity.pdbx_description
1 polymer ?
#
loop_
_entity_poly.entity_id
_entity_poly.type
_entity_poly.pdbx_seq_one_letter_code
_entity_poly.pdbx_strand_id
1 'polypeptide(L)'
;MGVDIRHNKDRKIRRKEPRSQDIYLRLLVKLYRFLARRTNSTFNQVVLKRLFMKNKTAVVVGTVTDDVYRHFGKAPGTPHSHTKPYVRSKGQKFERARGRRASRGYKN
;
A
#
# COMPACT_ATOMS: atom_id res chain seq x y z
N MET A 1 15.74 38.73 -8.69
CA MET A 1 15.97 38.07 -7.39
C MET A 1 15.59 36.61 -7.53
N GLY A 2 16.51 35.68 -7.24
CA GLY A 2 16.21 34.25 -7.23
C GLY A 2 15.53 33.88 -5.92
N VAL A 3 14.38 33.21 -5.99
CA VAL A 3 13.67 32.72 -4.80
C VAL A 3 14.20 31.33 -4.47
N ASP A 4 14.96 31.21 -3.38
CA ASP A 4 15.50 29.93 -2.91
C ASP A 4 14.44 29.14 -2.13
N ILE A 5 13.72 28.29 -2.83
CA ILE A 5 12.74 27.35 -2.25
C ILE A 5 13.20 25.92 -2.51
N ARG A 6 12.95 25.03 -1.55
CA ARG A 6 13.18 23.59 -1.72
C ARG A 6 12.05 22.96 -2.54
N HIS A 7 12.35 22.60 -3.79
CA HIS A 7 11.37 22.05 -4.75
C HIS A 7 11.22 20.51 -4.72
N ASN A 8 11.78 19.83 -3.71
CA ASN A 8 11.87 18.36 -3.70
C ASN A 8 10.52 17.63 -3.49
N LYS A 9 9.49 18.35 -3.01
CA LYS A 9 8.17 17.78 -2.67
C LYS A 9 6.99 18.42 -3.39
N ASP A 10 7.24 19.30 -4.36
CA ASP A 10 6.19 20.04 -5.05
C ASP A 10 5.29 19.12 -5.89
N ARG A 11 5.89 18.06 -6.43
CA ARG A 11 5.16 17.04 -7.19
C ARG A 11 4.35 16.15 -6.26
N LYS A 12 3.04 16.40 -6.20
CA LYS A 12 2.08 15.54 -5.47
C LYS A 12 1.94 14.18 -6.17
N ILE A 13 2.38 13.10 -5.51
CA ILE A 13 2.23 11.72 -5.98
C ILE A 13 0.79 11.26 -5.73
N ARG A 14 -0.07 11.37 -6.75
CA ARG A 14 -1.46 10.90 -6.73
C ARG A 14 -1.90 10.48 -8.13
N ARG A 15 -2.79 9.50 -8.21
CA ARG A 15 -3.37 9.07 -9.49
C ARG A 15 -4.41 10.09 -9.96
N LYS A 16 -4.34 10.45 -11.24
CA LYS A 16 -5.32 11.32 -11.92
C LYS A 16 -6.24 10.56 -12.89
N GLU A 17 -5.91 9.31 -13.17
CA GLU A 17 -6.62 8.42 -14.09
C GLU A 17 -6.40 6.96 -13.70
N PRO A 18 -7.28 6.02 -14.13
CA PRO A 18 -7.06 4.60 -13.89
C PRO A 18 -5.90 4.10 -14.75
N ARG A 19 -5.09 3.17 -14.21
CA ARG A 19 -4.02 2.49 -14.96
C ARG A 19 -4.55 1.47 -15.98
N SER A 20 -5.76 0.97 -15.75
CA SER A 20 -6.38 -0.08 -16.57
C SER A 20 -6.91 0.50 -17.88
N GLN A 21 -6.74 -0.24 -18.98
CA GLN A 21 -7.23 0.11 -20.32
C GLN A 21 -8.68 -0.32 -20.58
N ASP A 22 -9.34 -0.91 -19.58
CA ASP A 22 -10.74 -1.34 -19.66
C ASP A 22 -11.67 -0.17 -20.04
N ILE A 23 -12.39 -0.34 -21.15
CA ILE A 23 -13.28 0.66 -21.74
C ILE A 23 -14.41 1.00 -20.77
N TYR A 24 -15.00 0.01 -20.10
CA TYR A 24 -16.13 0.21 -19.19
C TYR A 24 -15.70 1.04 -17.97
N LEU A 25 -14.51 0.78 -17.43
CA LEU A 25 -13.94 1.58 -16.35
C LEU A 25 -13.75 3.04 -16.77
N ARG A 26 -13.28 3.28 -18.00
CA ARG A 26 -13.06 4.65 -18.51
C ARG A 26 -14.39 5.39 -18.71
N LEU A 27 -15.44 4.70 -19.14
CA LEU A 27 -16.80 5.27 -19.23
C LEU A 27 -17.31 5.67 -17.83
N LEU A 28 -17.17 4.78 -16.85
CA LEU A 28 -17.59 5.06 -15.47
C LEU A 28 -16.84 6.25 -14.87
N VAL A 29 -15.52 6.32 -15.11
CA VAL A 29 -14.70 7.47 -14.70
C VAL A 29 -15.17 8.76 -15.36
N LYS A 30 -15.52 8.76 -16.65
CA LYS A 30 -16.05 9.96 -17.33
C LYS A 30 -17.33 10.45 -16.68
N LEU A 31 -18.25 9.55 -16.35
CA LEU A 31 -19.51 9.88 -15.65
C LEU A 31 -19.25 10.50 -14.27
N TYR A 32 -18.49 9.81 -13.40
CA TYR A 32 -18.23 10.31 -12.05
C TYR A 32 -17.35 11.56 -12.02
N ARG A 33 -16.51 11.77 -13.04
CA ARG A 33 -15.73 13.02 -13.19
C ARG A 33 -16.61 14.21 -13.56
N PHE A 34 -17.69 14.00 -14.31
CA PHE A 34 -18.72 15.01 -14.55
C PHE A 34 -19.51 15.30 -13.27
N LEU A 35 -20.05 14.25 -12.63
CA LEU A 35 -20.86 14.38 -11.41
C LEU A 35 -20.07 15.04 -10.26
N ALA A 36 -18.82 14.64 -10.03
CA ALA A 36 -17.99 15.19 -8.96
C ALA A 36 -17.66 16.68 -9.14
N ARG A 37 -17.74 17.22 -10.37
CA ARG A 37 -17.53 18.64 -10.65
C ARG A 37 -18.83 19.45 -10.57
N ARG A 38 -19.97 18.85 -10.93
CA ARG A 38 -21.27 19.53 -11.05
C ARG A 38 -22.15 19.40 -9.81
N THR A 39 -21.84 18.47 -8.92
CA THR A 39 -22.58 18.23 -7.68
C THR A 39 -21.68 18.49 -6.47
N ASN A 40 -22.27 19.01 -5.39
CA ASN A 40 -21.56 19.26 -4.13
C ASN A 40 -21.50 18.01 -3.22
N SER A 41 -21.82 16.83 -3.74
CA SER A 41 -21.80 15.59 -2.97
C SER A 41 -20.37 15.04 -2.85
N THR A 42 -19.87 14.95 -1.62
CA THR A 42 -18.55 14.36 -1.31
C THR A 42 -18.46 12.88 -1.71
N PHE A 43 -19.59 12.18 -1.76
CA PHE A 43 -19.68 10.79 -2.21
C PHE A 43 -19.10 10.61 -3.62
N ASN A 44 -19.48 11.46 -4.58
CA ASN A 44 -19.03 11.37 -5.97
C ASN A 44 -17.52 11.56 -6.09
N GLN A 45 -16.94 12.45 -5.26
CA GLN A 45 -15.50 12.68 -5.21
C GLN A 45 -14.75 11.45 -4.67
N VAL A 46 -15.30 10.80 -3.63
CA VAL A 46 -14.73 9.58 -3.05
C VAL A 46 -14.80 8.42 -4.04
N VAL A 47 -15.94 8.22 -4.71
CA VAL A 47 -16.11 7.17 -5.73
C VAL A 47 -15.11 7.37 -6.87
N LEU A 48 -15.00 8.59 -7.43
CA LEU A 48 -14.03 8.89 -8.48
C LEU A 48 -12.58 8.57 -8.05
N LYS A 49 -12.20 8.94 -6.82
CA LYS A 49 -10.86 8.66 -6.28
C LYS A 49 -10.61 7.15 -6.16
N ARG A 50 -11.63 6.38 -5.74
CA ARG A 50 -11.54 4.91 -5.61
C ARG A 50 -11.44 4.21 -6.96
N LEU A 51 -12.13 4.71 -8.00
CA LEU A 51 -12.03 4.14 -9.36
C LEU A 51 -10.61 4.19 -9.94
N PHE A 52 -9.74 5.08 -9.45
CA PHE A 52 -8.33 5.13 -9.85
C PHE A 52 -7.43 4.12 -9.09
N MET A 53 -7.92 3.52 -8.02
CA MET A 53 -7.16 2.58 -7.19
C MET A 53 -7.06 1.20 -7.87
N LYS A 54 -6.03 0.42 -7.51
CA LYS A 54 -5.78 -0.92 -8.11
C LYS A 54 -6.80 -1.96 -7.61
N ASN A 55 -7.20 -1.89 -6.34
CA ASN A 55 -8.15 -2.81 -5.72
C ASN A 55 -9.49 -2.07 -5.59
N LYS A 56 -10.39 -2.31 -6.55
CA LYS A 56 -11.68 -1.61 -6.70
C LYS A 56 -12.75 -2.14 -5.72
N THR A 57 -12.49 -3.26 -5.07
CA THR A 57 -13.29 -3.84 -4.01
C THR A 57 -13.12 -3.03 -2.72
N ALA A 58 -14.00 -2.05 -2.51
CA ALA A 58 -15.10 -2.23 -1.56
C ALA A 58 -15.62 -0.88 -1.03
N VAL A 59 -16.93 -0.72 -1.12
CA VAL A 59 -17.71 0.19 -0.27
C VAL A 59 -17.73 -0.34 1.19
N VAL A 60 -17.36 -1.61 1.39
CA VAL A 60 -17.22 -2.30 2.68
C VAL A 60 -15.76 -2.72 2.87
N VAL A 61 -14.90 -1.82 3.36
CA VAL A 61 -13.46 -2.12 3.49
C VAL A 61 -13.25 -3.13 4.63
N GLY A 62 -13.19 -4.41 4.28
CA GLY A 62 -12.50 -5.41 5.11
C GLY A 62 -11.02 -5.06 5.19
N THR A 63 -10.38 -5.38 6.31
CA THR A 63 -8.94 -5.17 6.48
C THR A 63 -8.20 -5.93 5.38
N VAL A 64 -7.43 -5.22 4.56
CA VAL A 64 -6.58 -5.82 3.51
C VAL A 64 -5.45 -6.56 4.21
N THR A 65 -5.68 -7.82 4.58
CA THR A 65 -4.72 -8.69 5.25
C THR A 65 -3.89 -9.48 4.24
N ASP A 66 -3.27 -8.78 3.28
CA ASP A 66 -2.34 -9.45 2.38
C ASP A 66 -1.13 -9.97 3.17
N ASP A 67 -0.72 -11.21 2.88
CA ASP A 67 0.47 -11.84 3.49
C ASP A 67 1.74 -11.01 3.34
N VAL A 68 1.78 -10.15 2.32
CA VAL A 68 2.87 -9.21 2.07
C VAL A 68 3.09 -8.28 3.27
N TYR A 69 2.02 -7.83 3.94
CA TYR A 69 2.15 -6.92 5.08
C TYR A 69 2.83 -7.54 6.29
N ARG A 70 2.82 -8.87 6.42
CA ARG A 70 3.54 -9.59 7.50
C ARG A 70 5.06 -9.49 7.35
N HIS A 71 5.54 -9.16 6.16
CA HIS A 71 6.95 -8.98 5.84
C HIS A 71 7.43 -7.53 5.95
N PHE A 72 6.52 -6.56 6.14
CA PHE A 72 6.87 -5.16 6.30
C PHE A 72 7.12 -4.78 7.78
N GLY A 73 7.69 -3.59 8.00
CA GLY A 73 8.03 -3.08 9.33
C GLY A 73 9.52 -3.16 9.64
N LYS A 74 9.86 -3.27 10.93
CA LYS A 74 11.25 -3.38 11.39
C LYS A 74 11.91 -4.63 10.79
N ALA A 75 13.22 -4.57 10.55
CA ALA A 75 13.94 -5.70 9.97
C ALA A 75 13.81 -6.96 10.85
N PRO A 76 13.56 -8.15 10.26
CA PRO A 76 13.48 -9.40 11.00
C PRO A 76 14.77 -9.64 11.80
N GLY A 77 14.63 -9.91 13.10
CA GLY A 77 15.77 -10.12 13.98
C GLY A 77 16.34 -8.83 14.58
N THR A 78 15.71 -7.67 14.39
CA THR A 78 15.93 -6.56 15.32
C THR A 78 15.22 -6.83 16.66
N PRO A 79 15.72 -6.32 17.79
CA PRO A 79 15.08 -6.54 19.09
C PRO A 79 13.61 -6.12 19.06
N HIS A 80 12.73 -6.97 19.61
CA HIS A 80 11.28 -6.75 19.65
C HIS A 80 10.61 -6.62 18.26
N SER A 81 11.21 -7.19 17.21
CA SER A 81 10.57 -7.31 15.89
C SER A 81 9.83 -8.62 15.73
N HIS A 82 8.61 -8.55 15.20
CA HIS A 82 7.78 -9.71 14.87
C HIS A 82 7.62 -9.91 13.36
N THR A 83 8.38 -9.17 12.54
CA THR A 83 8.31 -9.24 11.09
C THR A 83 8.76 -10.61 10.56
N LYS A 84 7.93 -11.20 9.71
CA LYS A 84 8.16 -12.54 9.12
C LYS A 84 9.34 -12.45 8.13
N PRO A 85 10.41 -13.25 8.28
CA PRO A 85 11.48 -13.29 7.30
C PRO A 85 11.01 -13.99 6.01
N TYR A 86 11.62 -13.59 4.89
CA TYR A 86 11.47 -14.29 3.61
C TYR A 86 12.33 -15.55 3.62
N VAL A 87 11.69 -16.71 3.70
CA VAL A 87 12.38 -18.01 3.74
C VAL A 87 11.76 -18.91 2.69
N ARG A 88 12.59 -19.57 1.87
CA ARG A 88 12.15 -20.44 0.77
C ARG A 88 11.25 -21.59 1.23
N SER A 89 11.55 -22.16 2.39
CA SER A 89 10.78 -23.27 2.98
C SER A 89 10.68 -23.11 4.49
N LYS A 90 9.66 -23.73 5.10
CA LYS A 90 9.50 -23.75 6.56
C LYS A 90 9.97 -25.10 7.10
N GLY A 91 10.62 -25.08 8.26
CA GLY A 91 11.10 -26.30 8.91
C GLY A 91 12.17 -26.02 9.96
N GLN A 92 12.56 -27.06 10.70
CA GLN A 92 13.54 -26.94 11.78
C GLN A 92 14.92 -26.46 11.31
N LYS A 93 15.30 -26.83 10.08
CA LYS A 93 16.59 -26.48 9.46
C LYS A 93 16.63 -25.07 8.85
N PHE A 94 15.50 -24.36 8.76
CA PHE A 94 15.41 -23.06 8.08
C PHE A 94 15.27 -21.90 9.09
N GLU A 95 16.32 -21.07 9.18
CA GLU A 95 16.37 -19.82 9.98
C GLU A 95 15.88 -19.92 11.43
N ARG A 96 16.19 -21.02 12.13
CA ARG A 96 15.78 -21.27 13.53
C ARG A 96 16.94 -21.36 14.53
N ALA A 97 18.18 -21.16 14.10
CA ALA A 97 19.39 -21.33 14.91
C ALA A 97 19.83 -20.02 15.59
N ARG A 98 21.01 -19.48 15.23
CA ARG A 98 21.57 -18.26 15.80
C ARG A 98 20.65 -17.06 15.59
N GLY A 99 20.51 -16.21 16.60
CA GLY A 99 19.64 -15.02 16.58
C GLY A 99 18.15 -15.31 16.84
N ARG A 100 17.76 -16.58 16.99
CA ARG A 100 16.37 -16.98 17.34
C ARG A 100 16.27 -17.69 18.69
N ARG A 101 17.37 -18.23 19.22
CA ARG A 101 17.41 -19.03 20.45
C ARG A 101 18.61 -18.63 21.31
N ALA A 102 18.41 -18.56 22.63
CA ALA A 102 19.48 -18.23 23.56
C ALA A 102 20.62 -19.28 23.56
N SER A 103 20.30 -20.55 23.30
CA SER A 103 21.28 -21.66 23.28
C SER A 103 22.22 -21.67 22.07
N ARG A 104 22.06 -20.77 21.09
CA ARG A 104 22.90 -20.71 19.88
C ARG A 104 23.41 -19.29 19.68
N GLY A 105 24.40 -18.88 20.45
CA GLY A 105 25.10 -17.60 20.33
C GLY A 105 24.38 -16.41 20.96
N TYR A 106 23.20 -16.05 20.47
CA TYR A 106 22.38 -14.96 21.02
C TYR A 106 20.92 -15.06 20.55
N LYS A 107 20.02 -14.34 21.24
CA LYS A 107 18.61 -14.18 20.87
C LYS A 107 18.26 -12.70 20.83
N ASN A 108 17.61 -12.29 19.74
CA ASN A 108 17.07 -10.94 19.56
C ASN A 108 15.57 -10.90 19.89
#